data_AF-A0A933J1U4-F1
#
_entry.id   AF-A0A933J1U4-F1
#
_cell.length_a   1.000
_cell.length_b   1.000
_cell.length_c   1.000
_cell.angle_alpha   90.00
_cell.angle_beta   90.00
_cell.angle_gamma   90.00
#
_symmetry.space_group_name_H-M   'P 1'
#
loop_
_entity.id
_entity.type
_entity.pdbx_description
1 polymer ?
#
loop_
_entity_poly.entity_id
_entity_poly.type
_entity_poly.pdbx_seq_one_letter_code
_entity_poly.pdbx_strand_id
1 'polypeptide(L)'
;MQYLVAEMERREREGIERPRIVVVVDELADLLQTCGTELEGLVTRLVQRGRSAGLSVVACTQKPSAKAVGSLLKANFPVRLVGKVASAEDARVAAGVGGTRAEKLAGRGDFLLIAGGQTIRFQAALIRAEQIPALLASGHVETTRRPLGAFLQRIK
;
A
#
# COMPACT_ATOMS: atom_id res chain seq x y z
N MET A 1 -1.89 -11.20 8.91
CA MET A 1 -1.99 -9.82 9.38
C MET A 1 -1.79 -9.69 10.90
N GLN A 2 -2.37 -10.58 11.72
CA GLN A 2 -2.20 -10.56 13.19
C GLN A 2 -0.73 -10.54 13.64
N TYR A 3 0.16 -11.33 13.03
CA TYR A 3 1.60 -11.29 13.31
C TYR A 3 2.25 -9.92 13.08
N LEU A 4 1.82 -9.16 12.06
CA LEU A 4 2.35 -7.83 11.79
C LEU A 4 1.91 -6.83 12.85
N VAL A 5 0.67 -6.94 13.33
CA VAL A 5 0.15 -6.10 14.41
C VAL A 5 0.90 -6.40 15.71
N ALA A 6 1.09 -7.68 16.05
CA ALA A 6 1.85 -8.07 17.23
C ALA A 6 3.32 -7.58 17.18
N GLU A 7 3.98 -7.69 16.01
CA GLU A 7 5.33 -7.16 15.84
C GLU A 7 5.37 -5.63 15.90
N MET A 8 4.39 -4.94 15.32
CA MET A 8 4.25 -3.47 15.43
C MET A 8 4.13 -3.03 16.89
N GLU A 9 3.23 -3.64 17.67
CA GLU A 9 3.03 -3.31 19.08
C GLU A 9 4.27 -3.61 19.94
N ARG A 10 4.97 -4.71 19.64
CA ARG A 10 6.24 -5.04 20.28
C ARG A 10 7.29 -3.96 20.02
N ARG A 11 7.48 -3.59 18.74
CA ARG A 11 8.45 -2.58 18.32
C ARG A 11 8.15 -1.21 18.90
N GLU A 12 6.89 -0.81 18.95
CA GLU A 12 6.46 0.44 19.56
C GLU A 12 6.81 0.48 21.06
N ARG A 13 6.56 -0.60 21.80
CA ARG A 13 6.92 -0.71 23.22
C ARG A 13 8.42 -0.70 23.47
N GLU A 14 9.20 -1.28 22.56
CA GLU A 14 10.66 -1.37 22.67
C GLU A 14 11.40 -0.19 22.01
N GLY A 15 10.70 0.77 21.39
CA GLY A 15 11.31 1.90 20.68
C GLY A 15 12.09 1.50 19.43
N ILE A 16 11.71 0.39 18.78
CA ILE A 16 12.41 -0.15 17.60
C ILE A 16 11.80 0.41 16.31
N GLU A 17 12.59 1.17 15.56
CA GLU A 17 12.18 1.70 14.25
C GLU A 17 12.88 1.01 13.05
N ARG A 18 13.92 0.21 13.32
CA ARG A 18 14.75 -0.43 12.29
C ARG A 18 14.95 -1.93 12.56
N PRO A 19 15.14 -2.75 11.51
CA PRO A 19 14.98 -2.39 10.09
C PRO A 19 13.52 -2.03 9.75
N ARG A 20 13.30 -1.15 8.77
CA ARG A 20 11.94 -0.77 8.35
C ARG A 20 11.21 -1.99 7.76
N ILE A 21 9.93 -2.13 8.06
CA ILE A 21 9.06 -3.14 7.45
C ILE A 21 8.10 -2.44 6.50
N VAL A 22 8.11 -2.85 5.23
CA VAL A 22 7.15 -2.40 4.23
C VAL A 22 6.21 -3.55 3.92
N VAL A 23 4.93 -3.38 4.20
CA VAL A 23 3.88 -4.34 3.88
C VAL A 23 3.24 -3.93 2.58
N VAL A 24 3.37 -4.75 1.53
CA VAL A 24 2.78 -4.48 0.22
C VAL A 24 1.57 -5.40 0.01
N VAL A 25 0.42 -4.81 -0.31
CA VAL A 25 -0.83 -5.52 -0.60
C VAL A 25 -1.24 -5.18 -2.03
N ASP A 26 -1.26 -6.17 -2.92
CA ASP A 26 -1.50 -5.95 -4.35
C ASP A 26 -2.98 -5.64 -4.67
N GLU A 27 -3.91 -6.25 -3.94
CA GLU A 27 -5.34 -6.00 -4.11
C GLU A 27 -6.04 -5.93 -2.76
N LEU A 28 -6.07 -4.72 -2.19
CA LEU A 28 -6.69 -4.45 -0.89
C LEU A 28 -8.22 -4.67 -0.92
N ALA A 29 -8.89 -4.36 -2.04
CA ALA A 29 -10.34 -4.49 -2.10
C ALA A 29 -10.79 -5.95 -2.01
N ASP A 30 -10.09 -6.86 -2.68
CA ASP A 30 -10.40 -8.30 -2.60
C ASP A 30 -10.04 -8.86 -1.22
N LEU A 31 -8.95 -8.38 -0.61
CA LEU A 31 -8.56 -8.75 0.74
C LEU A 31 -9.65 -8.38 1.78
N LEU A 32 -10.18 -7.15 1.71
CA LEU A 32 -11.24 -6.69 2.62
C LEU A 32 -12.58 -7.41 2.37
N GLN A 33 -12.93 -7.66 1.11
CA GLN A 33 -14.16 -8.38 0.76
C GLN A 33 -14.13 -9.85 1.23
N THR A 34 -12.98 -10.50 1.15
CA THR A 34 -12.85 -11.93 1.46
C THR A 34 -12.78 -12.20 2.97
N CYS A 35 -12.14 -11.31 3.73
CA CYS A 35 -11.78 -11.58 5.13
C CYS A 35 -12.61 -10.81 6.18
N GLY A 36 -13.55 -9.95 5.75
CA GLY A 36 -14.50 -9.29 6.64
C GLY A 36 -13.89 -8.24 7.58
N THR A 37 -14.70 -7.81 8.55
CA THR A 37 -14.44 -6.67 9.45
C THR A 37 -13.22 -6.86 10.38
N GLU A 38 -12.88 -8.10 10.73
CA GLU A 38 -11.72 -8.39 11.57
C GLU A 38 -10.41 -7.96 10.88
N LEU A 39 -10.26 -8.31 9.59
CA LEU A 39 -9.05 -7.95 8.85
C LEU A 39 -8.96 -6.45 8.58
N GLU A 40 -10.09 -5.78 8.32
CA GLU A 40 -10.16 -4.32 8.19
C GLU A 40 -9.64 -3.63 9.46
N GLY A 41 -10.02 -4.13 10.64
CA GLY A 41 -9.51 -3.63 11.92
C GLY A 41 -8.00 -3.79 12.06
N LEU A 42 -7.44 -4.91 11.62
CA LEU A 42 -5.99 -5.15 11.65
C LEU A 42 -5.23 -4.23 10.69
N VAL A 43 -5.72 -4.05 9.46
CA VAL A 43 -5.12 -3.12 8.49
C VAL A 43 -5.18 -1.69 9.02
N THR A 44 -6.33 -1.29 9.57
CA THR A 44 -6.51 0.05 10.17
C THR A 44 -5.46 0.30 11.25
N ARG A 45 -5.26 -0.65 12.18
CA ARG A 45 -4.23 -0.53 13.23
C ARG A 45 -2.83 -0.37 12.65
N LEU A 46 -2.47 -1.16 11.64
CA LEU A 46 -1.15 -1.07 11.00
C LEU A 46 -0.91 0.30 10.36
N VAL A 47 -1.89 0.83 9.63
CA VAL A 47 -1.71 2.10 8.93
C VAL A 47 -1.70 3.28 9.91
N GLN A 48 -2.49 3.21 10.98
CA GLN A 48 -2.56 4.28 12.00
C GLN A 48 -1.32 4.33 12.89
N ARG A 49 -0.80 3.18 13.32
CA ARG A 49 0.26 3.09 14.35
C ARG A 49 1.61 2.66 13.80
N GLY A 50 1.68 2.14 12.59
CA GLY A 50 2.90 1.53 12.05
C GLY A 50 4.09 2.49 11.98
N ARG A 51 3.86 3.79 11.75
CA ARG A 51 4.93 4.77 11.52
C ARG A 51 5.95 4.85 12.67
N SER A 52 5.48 4.86 13.92
CA SER A 52 6.34 4.89 15.11
C SER A 52 7.08 3.57 15.36
N ALA A 53 6.60 2.47 14.80
CA ALA A 53 7.17 1.12 14.93
C ALA A 53 8.05 0.71 13.74
N GLY A 54 8.42 1.63 12.87
CA GLY A 54 9.20 1.28 11.69
C GLY A 54 8.42 0.64 10.54
N LEU A 55 7.08 0.60 10.61
CA LEU A 55 6.22 -0.12 9.68
C LEU A 55 5.43 0.82 8.76
N SER A 56 5.37 0.48 7.47
CA SER A 56 4.59 1.20 6.47
C SER A 56 3.80 0.23 5.60
N VAL A 57 2.65 0.67 5.10
CA VAL A 57 1.77 -0.13 4.25
C VAL A 57 1.66 0.53 2.88
N VAL A 58 1.94 -0.23 1.83
CA VAL A 58 1.64 0.11 0.44
C VAL A 58 0.49 -0.78 0.01
N ALA A 59 -0.63 -0.17 -0.36
CA ALA A 59 -1.81 -0.90 -0.79
C ALA A 59 -2.18 -0.49 -2.21
N CYS A 60 -2.39 -1.49 -3.05
CA CYS A 60 -2.83 -1.36 -4.42
C CYS A 60 -4.27 -1.90 -4.55
N THR A 61 -4.99 -1.41 -5.56
CA THR A 61 -6.30 -1.93 -5.94
C THR A 61 -6.63 -1.54 -7.36
N GLN A 62 -7.29 -2.44 -8.10
CA GLN A 62 -7.88 -2.17 -9.40
C GLN A 62 -9.36 -1.77 -9.31
N LYS A 63 -9.99 -1.99 -8.15
CA LYS A 63 -11.42 -1.74 -7.91
C LYS A 63 -11.58 -0.60 -6.89
N PRO A 64 -11.40 0.67 -7.28
CA PRO A 64 -11.59 1.81 -6.38
C PRO A 64 -13.08 2.03 -6.08
N SER A 65 -13.69 1.14 -5.31
CA SER A 65 -15.09 1.24 -4.91
C SER A 65 -15.22 1.94 -3.56
N ALA A 66 -16.10 2.94 -3.49
CA ALA A 66 -16.45 3.62 -2.25
C ALA A 66 -16.96 2.63 -1.18
N LYS A 67 -17.64 1.55 -1.60
CA LYS A 67 -18.20 0.52 -0.73
C LYS A 67 -17.14 -0.42 -0.14
N ALA A 68 -16.07 -0.70 -0.88
CA ALA A 68 -15.07 -1.67 -0.46
C ALA A 68 -13.89 -1.05 0.30
N VAL A 69 -13.54 0.21 0.02
CA VAL A 69 -12.27 0.78 0.52
C VAL A 69 -12.39 2.24 0.98
N GLY A 70 -13.55 2.89 0.80
CA GLY A 70 -13.67 4.35 0.86
C GLY A 70 -13.38 4.99 2.22
N SER A 71 -13.84 4.40 3.33
CA SER A 71 -13.59 4.91 4.69
C SER A 71 -12.13 4.75 5.08
N LEU A 72 -11.57 3.54 4.86
CA LEU A 72 -10.19 3.19 5.18
C LEU A 72 -9.17 4.00 4.37
N LEU A 73 -9.39 4.16 3.06
CA LEU A 73 -8.51 4.94 2.18
C LEU A 73 -8.45 6.41 2.59
N LYS A 74 -9.60 6.99 2.91
CA LYS A 74 -9.67 8.41 3.28
C LYS A 74 -8.99 8.70 4.61
N ALA A 75 -9.23 7.86 5.61
CA ALA A 75 -8.74 8.09 6.97
C ALA A 75 -7.24 7.79 7.13
N ASN A 76 -6.71 6.80 6.41
CA ASN A 76 -5.41 6.23 6.76
C ASN A 76 -4.34 6.32 5.66
N PHE A 77 -4.70 6.60 4.39
CA PHE A 77 -3.74 6.69 3.28
C PHE A 77 -3.62 8.13 2.74
N PRO A 78 -2.81 8.99 3.36
CA PRO A 78 -2.69 10.40 2.97
C PRO A 78 -1.85 10.63 1.70
N VAL A 79 -1.07 9.64 1.28
CA VAL A 79 -0.29 9.65 0.03
C VAL A 79 -0.93 8.67 -0.93
N ARG A 80 -1.32 9.13 -2.12
CA ARG A 80 -2.02 8.31 -3.11
C ARG A 80 -1.38 8.45 -4.48
N LEU A 81 -1.17 7.32 -5.15
CA LEU A 81 -0.76 7.24 -6.54
C LEU A 81 -1.96 6.77 -7.36
N VAL A 82 -2.49 7.63 -8.21
CA VAL A 82 -3.72 7.36 -8.97
C VAL A 82 -3.40 7.30 -10.45
N GLY A 83 -3.56 6.12 -11.04
CA GLY A 83 -3.43 5.91 -12.48
C GLY A 83 -4.72 6.22 -13.23
N LYS A 84 -4.76 5.88 -14.52
CA LYS A 84 -5.99 6.00 -15.31
C LYS A 84 -7.11 5.13 -14.74
N VAL A 85 -8.27 5.75 -14.52
CA VAL A 85 -9.50 5.09 -14.05
C VAL A 85 -10.62 5.20 -15.07
N ALA A 86 -11.71 4.46 -14.87
CA ALA A 86 -12.82 4.39 -15.83
C ALA A 86 -13.73 5.62 -15.81
N SER A 87 -13.95 6.22 -14.62
CA SER A 87 -14.89 7.32 -14.45
C SER A 87 -14.38 8.42 -13.52
N ALA A 88 -15.00 9.60 -13.59
CA ALA A 88 -14.72 10.70 -12.67
C ALA A 88 -15.11 10.35 -11.22
N GLU A 89 -16.07 9.45 -11.04
CA GLU A 89 -16.42 8.92 -9.72
C GLU A 89 -15.30 8.05 -9.14
N ASP A 90 -14.78 7.11 -9.93
CA ASP A 90 -13.63 6.29 -9.54
C ASP A 90 -12.40 7.17 -9.24
N ALA A 91 -12.20 8.23 -10.03
CA ALA A 91 -11.13 9.19 -9.82
C ALA A 91 -11.26 9.85 -8.44
N ARG A 92 -12.47 10.29 -8.07
CA ARG A 92 -12.76 10.89 -6.76
C ARG A 92 -12.57 9.89 -5.62
N VAL A 93 -12.97 8.63 -5.80
CA VAL A 93 -12.79 7.58 -4.78
C VAL A 93 -11.31 7.27 -4.59
N ALA A 94 -10.57 7.01 -5.67
CA ALA A 94 -9.15 6.68 -5.63
C ALA A 94 -8.30 7.84 -5.12
N ALA A 95 -8.60 9.07 -5.52
CA ALA A 95 -7.89 10.27 -5.09
C ALA A 95 -8.25 10.72 -3.67
N GLY A 96 -9.45 10.40 -3.21
CA GLY A 96 -10.06 10.97 -2.00
C GLY A 96 -10.43 12.45 -2.11
N VAL A 97 -10.12 13.10 -3.24
CA VAL A 97 -10.44 14.50 -3.56
C VAL A 97 -11.08 14.58 -4.96
N GLY A 98 -11.93 15.57 -5.18
CA GLY A 98 -12.56 15.81 -6.48
C GLY A 98 -11.66 16.54 -7.48
N GLY A 99 -12.02 16.52 -8.76
CA GLY A 99 -11.41 17.38 -9.78
C GLY A 99 -10.04 16.94 -10.31
N THR A 100 -9.56 15.75 -9.95
CA THR A 100 -8.24 15.24 -10.39
C THR A 100 -8.16 14.89 -11.87
N ARG A 101 -9.31 14.63 -12.52
CA ARG A 101 -9.41 14.19 -13.92
C ARG A 101 -8.59 12.94 -14.24
N ALA A 102 -8.45 12.03 -13.27
CA ALA A 102 -7.67 10.79 -13.44
C ALA A 102 -8.25 9.89 -14.56
N GLU A 103 -9.53 10.00 -14.86
CA GLU A 103 -10.19 9.32 -15.98
C GLU A 103 -9.70 9.79 -17.37
N LYS A 104 -9.02 10.94 -17.42
CA LYS A 104 -8.44 11.53 -18.64
C LYS A 104 -6.94 11.25 -18.81
N LEU A 105 -6.33 10.51 -17.89
CA LEU A 105 -4.92 10.11 -18.02
C LEU A 105 -4.74 9.21 -19.24
N ALA A 106 -3.53 9.23 -19.80
CA ALA A 106 -3.15 8.44 -20.96
C ALA A 106 -3.08 6.92 -20.64
N GLY A 107 -2.93 6.56 -19.36
CA GLY A 107 -2.61 5.20 -18.92
C GLY A 107 -1.12 4.90 -19.13
N ARG A 108 -0.74 3.60 -19.12
CA ARG A 108 0.64 3.14 -19.43
C ARG A 108 1.73 3.89 -18.64
N GLY A 109 1.52 4.08 -17.34
CA GLY A 109 2.48 4.78 -16.48
C GLY A 109 2.21 6.27 -16.28
N ASP A 110 1.17 6.85 -16.86
CA ASP A 110 0.72 8.21 -16.52
C ASP A 110 -0.08 8.19 -15.21
N PHE A 111 0.46 8.83 -14.17
CA PHE A 111 -0.06 8.82 -12.80
C PHE A 111 -0.16 10.22 -12.19
N LEU A 112 -1.03 10.34 -11.19
CA LEU A 112 -1.09 11.47 -10.27
C LEU A 112 -0.60 11.05 -8.88
N LEU A 113 0.34 11.81 -8.31
CA LEU A 113 0.69 11.77 -6.90
C LEU A 113 -0.15 12.81 -6.16
N ILE A 114 -0.88 12.38 -5.13
CA ILE A 114 -1.71 13.23 -4.28
C ILE A 114 -1.19 13.11 -2.85
N ALA A 115 -0.65 14.20 -2.32
CA ALA A 115 -0.09 14.26 -0.98
C ALA A 115 -0.06 15.70 -0.47
N GLY A 116 -0.39 15.93 0.81
CA GLY A 116 -0.26 17.25 1.43
C GLY A 116 -1.05 18.37 0.74
N GLY A 117 -2.18 18.05 0.11
CA GLY A 117 -2.99 19.01 -0.67
C GLY A 117 -2.43 19.31 -2.07
N GLN A 118 -1.29 18.74 -2.44
CA GLN A 118 -0.70 18.88 -3.77
C GLN A 118 -1.10 17.70 -4.66
N THR A 119 -1.22 17.97 -5.96
CA THR A 119 -1.39 16.96 -7.00
C THR A 119 -0.31 17.15 -8.05
N ILE A 120 0.51 16.13 -8.26
CA ILE A 120 1.64 16.15 -9.21
C ILE A 120 1.42 15.04 -10.24
N ARG A 121 1.39 15.40 -11.53
CA ARG A 121 1.34 14.42 -12.61
C ARG A 121 2.74 13.96 -12.97
N PHE A 122 2.96 12.66 -13.12
CA PHE A 122 4.26 12.08 -13.45
C PHE A 122 4.11 10.82 -14.32
N GLN A 123 5.20 10.47 -14.99
CA GLN A 123 5.33 9.22 -15.75
C GLN A 123 6.14 8.20 -14.92
N ALA A 124 5.54 7.06 -14.61
CA ALA A 124 6.19 5.96 -13.93
C ALA A 124 7.21 5.26 -14.84
N ALA A 125 8.29 4.78 -14.23
CA ALA A 125 9.29 3.96 -14.93
C ALA A 125 8.67 2.62 -15.35
N LEU A 126 8.99 2.19 -16.57
CA LEU A 126 8.58 0.89 -17.08
C LEU A 126 9.62 -0.16 -16.69
N ILE A 127 9.21 -1.16 -15.93
CA ILE A 127 9.97 -2.39 -15.70
C ILE A 127 9.23 -3.51 -16.44
N ARG A 128 9.93 -4.20 -17.34
CA ARG A 128 9.40 -5.36 -18.04
C ARG A 128 9.64 -6.64 -17.23
N ALA A 129 8.79 -7.64 -17.43
CA ALA A 129 8.86 -8.90 -16.68
C ALA A 129 10.22 -9.59 -16.85
N GLU A 130 10.82 -9.49 -18.03
CA GLU A 130 12.12 -10.10 -18.35
C GLU A 130 13.29 -9.44 -17.59
N GLN A 131 13.09 -8.22 -17.08
CA GLN A 131 14.10 -7.49 -16.29
C GLN A 131 14.05 -7.88 -14.81
N ILE A 132 12.95 -8.46 -14.32
CA ILE A 132 12.77 -8.79 -12.91
C ILE A 132 13.82 -9.80 -12.41
N PRO A 133 14.10 -10.92 -13.12
CA PRO A 133 15.13 -11.87 -12.66
C PRO A 133 16.51 -11.24 -12.48
N ALA A 134 16.91 -10.36 -13.40
CA ALA A 134 18.18 -9.64 -13.31
C ALA A 134 18.23 -8.69 -12.11
N LEU A 135 17.12 -8.00 -11.81
CA LEU A 135 17.02 -7.15 -10.62
C LEU A 135 17.11 -7.96 -9.33
N LEU A 136 16.47 -9.13 -9.27
CA LEU A 136 16.55 -10.02 -8.11
C LEU A 136 17.95 -10.62 -7.93
N ALA A 137 18.66 -10.89 -9.02
CA ALA A 137 20.02 -11.44 -9.00
C ALA A 137 21.11 -10.43 -8.59
N SER A 138 20.76 -9.14 -8.43
CA SER A 138 21.71 -8.06 -8.08
C SER A 138 22.36 -8.20 -6.68
N GLY A 139 21.96 -9.19 -5.88
CA GLY A 139 22.52 -9.44 -4.54
C GLY A 139 21.95 -8.54 -3.44
N HIS A 140 21.10 -7.57 -3.78
CA HIS A 140 20.44 -6.68 -2.82
C HIS A 140 19.08 -7.19 -2.32
N VAL A 141 18.56 -8.27 -2.91
CA VAL A 141 17.24 -8.81 -2.60
C VAL A 141 17.36 -10.28 -2.21
N GLU A 142 17.00 -10.60 -0.98
CA GLU A 142 16.84 -11.98 -0.54
C GLU A 142 15.35 -12.33 -0.50
N THR A 143 14.93 -13.33 -1.28
CA THR A 143 13.54 -13.78 -1.31
C THR A 143 13.36 -14.97 -0.39
N THR A 144 12.33 -14.94 0.46
CA THR A 144 11.94 -16.09 1.29
C THR A 144 10.46 -16.40 1.09
N ARG A 145 10.13 -17.70 1.07
CA ARG A 145 8.74 -18.18 1.15
C ARG A 145 8.37 -18.64 2.56
N ARG A 146 9.23 -18.41 3.55
CA ARG A 146 8.96 -18.81 4.94
C ARG A 146 7.73 -18.08 5.49
N PRO A 147 6.98 -18.70 6.41
CA PRO A 147 5.93 -18.01 7.13
C PRO A 147 6.44 -16.72 7.76
N LEU A 148 5.61 -15.68 7.74
CA LEU A 148 6.00 -14.33 8.17
C LEU A 148 6.59 -14.29 9.59
N GLY A 149 6.06 -15.07 10.53
CA GLY A 149 6.60 -15.17 11.89
C GLY A 149 8.06 -15.67 11.93
N ALA A 150 8.40 -16.66 11.10
CA ALA A 150 9.76 -17.18 11.01
C ALA A 150 10.72 -16.20 10.33
N PHE A 151 10.22 -15.38 9.40
CA PHE A 151 11.00 -14.30 8.79
C PHE A 151 11.30 -13.18 9.79
N LEU A 152 10.29 -12.74 10.54
CA LEU A 152 10.43 -11.65 11.51
C LEU A 152 11.42 -11.98 12.63
N GLN A 153 11.56 -13.24 13.03
CA GLN A 153 12.56 -13.67 14.01
C GLN A 153 14.02 -13.52 13.52
N ARG A 154 14.26 -13.59 12.21
CA ARG A 154 15.62 -13.49 11.63
C ARG A 154 16.12 -12.05 11.53
N ILE A 155 15.20 -11.09 11.47
CA ILE A 155 15.51 -9.65 11.36
C ILE A 155 15.52 -8.94 12.72
N LYS A 156 15.32 -9.69 13.81
CA LYS A 156 15.62 -9.26 15.19
C LYS A 156 17.12 -9.38 15.41
#